data_AF-A0AAP2DNB7-F1
#
_entry.id   AF-A0AAP2DNB7-F1
#
_cell.length_a   1.000
_cell.length_b   1.000
_cell.length_c   1.000
_cell.angle_alpha   90.00
_cell.angle_beta   90.00
_cell.angle_gamma   90.00
#
_symmetry.space_group_name_H-M   'P 1'
#
loop_
_entity.id
_entity.type
_entity.pdbx_description
1 polymer ?
#
loop_
_entity_poly.entity_id
_entity_poly.type
_entity_poly.pdbx_seq_one_letter_code
_entity_poly.pdbx_strand_id
1 'polypeptide(L)'
;MDDKKIRQLKTIAIYSVAGIGSATGLFFLGRHFIKKARANISEKRSLEEGDPATFAKQLKMAFDNDNYFGWGTNWKVVQSVFEAIPSKAMYSKVQREYMNIYGKSLNADLEDELSSEEYNELIRILNAKA
;
A
#
# COMPACT_ATOMS: atom_id res chain seq x y z
N MET A 1 -51.21 11.35 17.70
CA MET A 1 -49.92 11.89 17.24
C MET A 1 -50.22 12.75 16.02
N ASP A 2 -49.83 14.02 16.01
CA ASP A 2 -50.25 15.00 15.01
C ASP A 2 -49.60 14.73 13.64
N ASP A 3 -50.39 14.68 12.56
CA ASP A 3 -49.95 14.39 11.19
C ASP A 3 -48.87 15.37 10.70
N LYS A 4 -48.87 16.59 11.25
CA LYS A 4 -47.86 17.61 10.95
C LYS A 4 -46.48 17.21 11.48
N LYS A 5 -46.42 16.59 12.67
CA LYS A 5 -45.18 16.06 13.27
C LYS A 5 -44.67 14.84 12.50
N ILE A 6 -45.56 13.96 12.04
CA ILE A 6 -45.19 12.78 11.24
C ILE A 6 -44.58 13.19 9.89
N ARG A 7 -45.14 14.21 9.22
CA ARG A 7 -44.57 14.76 7.97
C ARG A 7 -43.19 15.39 8.18
N GLN A 8 -42.99 16.19 9.23
CA GLN A 8 -41.68 16.76 9.53
C GLN A 8 -40.62 15.69 9.82
N LEU A 9 -40.97 14.65 10.58
CA LEU A 9 -40.07 13.53 10.85
C LEU A 9 -39.67 12.76 9.58
N LYS A 10 -40.63 12.49 8.68
CA LYS A 10 -40.34 11.86 7.38
C LYS A 10 -39.39 12.73 6.53
N THR A 11 -39.62 14.04 6.50
CA THR A 11 -38.77 14.98 5.77
C THR A 11 -37.35 15.04 6.33
N ILE A 12 -37.18 15.12 7.66
CA ILE A 12 -35.86 15.12 8.32
C ILE A 12 -35.12 13.80 8.07
N ALA A 13 -35.81 12.66 8.14
CA ALA A 13 -35.20 11.35 7.86
C ALA A 13 -34.73 11.19 6.41
N ILE A 14 -35.49 11.71 5.44
CA ILE A 14 -35.09 11.68 4.02
C ILE A 14 -33.88 12.59 3.78
N TYR A 15 -33.86 13.79 4.34
CA TYR A 15 -32.72 14.71 4.19
C TYR A 15 -31.47 14.26 4.95
N SER A 16 -31.60 13.60 6.11
CA SER A 16 -30.45 13.05 6.82
C SER A 16 -29.82 11.88 6.06
N VAL A 17 -30.64 11.00 5.48
CA VAL A 17 -30.15 9.88 4.64
C VAL A 17 -29.55 10.40 3.32
N ALA A 18 -30.18 11.38 2.66
CA ALA A 18 -29.64 11.99 1.44
C ALA A 18 -28.36 12.81 1.69
N GLY A 19 -28.29 13.55 2.79
CA GLY A 19 -27.13 14.35 3.19
C GLY A 19 -25.93 13.51 3.64
N ILE A 20 -26.17 12.43 4.39
CA ILE A 20 -25.11 11.50 4.81
C ILE A 20 -24.66 10.62 3.64
N GLY A 21 -25.57 10.16 2.78
CA GLY A 21 -25.23 9.37 1.59
C GLY A 21 -24.39 10.13 0.57
N SER A 22 -24.69 11.42 0.36
CA SER A 22 -23.92 12.28 -0.56
C SER A 22 -22.55 12.66 0.02
N ALA A 23 -22.47 13.12 1.28
CA ALA A 23 -21.18 13.47 1.89
C ALA A 23 -20.26 12.25 2.06
N THR A 24 -20.81 11.13 2.54
CA THR A 24 -20.07 9.86 2.67
C THR A 24 -19.64 9.36 1.29
N GLY A 25 -20.54 9.36 0.31
CA GLY A 25 -20.24 8.96 -1.06
C GLY A 25 -19.13 9.81 -1.70
N LEU A 26 -19.23 11.14 -1.58
CA LEU A 26 -18.21 12.08 -2.07
C LEU A 26 -16.86 11.89 -1.38
N PHE A 27 -16.86 11.63 -0.06
CA PHE A 27 -15.64 11.34 0.69
C PHE A 27 -14.94 10.07 0.18
N PHE A 28 -15.66 8.97 0.00
CA PHE A 28 -15.08 7.72 -0.51
C PHE A 28 -14.60 7.85 -1.95
N LEU A 29 -15.36 8.52 -2.82
CA LEU A 29 -14.95 8.81 -4.19
C LEU A 29 -13.68 9.66 -4.22
N GLY A 30 -13.64 10.76 -3.47
CA GLY A 30 -12.47 11.62 -3.36
C GLY A 30 -11.24 10.86 -2.86
N ARG A 31 -11.40 10.06 -1.80
CA ARG A 31 -10.34 9.20 -1.27
C ARG A 31 -9.82 8.21 -2.31
N HIS A 32 -10.71 7.60 -3.11
CA HIS A 32 -10.33 6.66 -4.17
C HIS A 32 -9.48 7.32 -5.25
N PHE A 33 -9.89 8.50 -5.74
CA PHE A 33 -9.12 9.24 -6.73
C PHE A 33 -7.76 9.70 -6.20
N ILE A 34 -7.69 10.17 -4.94
CA ILE A 34 -6.42 10.55 -4.31
C ILE A 34 -5.47 9.35 -4.21
N LYS A 35 -5.98 8.18 -3.80
CA LYS A 35 -5.19 6.95 -3.75
C LYS A 35 -4.66 6.57 -5.13
N LYS A 36 -5.51 6.56 -6.16
CA LYS A 36 -5.10 6.27 -7.55
C LYS A 36 -4.07 7.27 -8.07
N ALA A 37 -4.26 8.56 -7.82
CA ALA A 37 -3.30 9.58 -8.25
C ALA A 37 -1.94 9.38 -7.60
N ARG A 38 -1.89 9.08 -6.29
CA ARG A 38 -0.65 8.76 -5.58
C ARG A 38 0.02 7.51 -6.13
N ALA A 39 -0.73 6.41 -6.29
CA ALA A 39 -0.22 5.18 -6.88
C ALA A 39 0.41 5.43 -8.26
N ASN A 40 -0.28 6.16 -9.15
CA ASN A 40 0.23 6.50 -10.48
C ASN A 40 1.51 7.34 -10.44
N ILE A 41 1.65 8.25 -9.47
CA ILE A 41 2.87 9.05 -9.30
C ILE A 41 4.03 8.15 -8.82
N SER A 42 3.77 7.30 -7.83
CA SER A 42 4.75 6.33 -7.34
C SER A 42 5.19 5.36 -8.45
N GLU A 43 4.24 4.85 -9.24
CA GLU A 43 4.55 3.98 -10.39
C GLU A 43 5.43 4.68 -11.43
N LYS A 44 5.18 5.97 -11.74
CA LYS A 44 6.03 6.72 -12.66
C LYS A 44 7.45 6.87 -12.14
N ARG A 45 7.60 7.18 -10.84
CA ARG A 45 8.90 7.31 -10.17
C ARG A 45 9.65 5.98 -10.06
N SER A 46 8.95 4.83 -10.16
CA SER A 46 9.58 3.50 -10.14
C SER A 46 10.54 3.21 -11.31
N LEU A 47 10.64 4.13 -12.28
CA LEU A 47 11.58 4.07 -13.40
C LEU A 47 12.88 4.85 -13.11
N GLU A 48 12.96 5.56 -11.99
CA GLU A 48 14.11 6.38 -11.59
C GLU A 48 15.01 5.57 -10.65
N GLU A 49 16.30 5.45 -10.99
CA GLU A 49 17.26 4.71 -10.17
C GLU A 49 17.41 5.35 -8.79
N GLY A 50 17.41 4.51 -7.73
CA GLY A 50 17.53 4.97 -6.35
C GLY A 50 16.26 5.56 -5.74
N ASP A 51 15.15 5.67 -6.49
CA ASP A 51 13.87 6.11 -5.96
C ASP A 51 13.24 5.02 -5.06
N PRO A 52 12.60 5.37 -3.92
CA PRO A 52 11.93 4.39 -3.07
C PRO A 52 10.87 3.55 -3.78
N ALA A 53 10.19 4.09 -4.80
CA ALA A 53 9.20 3.37 -5.58
C ALA A 53 9.85 2.30 -6.49
N THR A 54 11.08 2.53 -6.92
CA THR A 54 11.86 1.57 -7.72
C THR A 54 12.21 0.35 -6.88
N PHE A 55 12.71 0.54 -5.67
CA PHE A 55 12.95 -0.56 -4.73
C PHE A 55 11.66 -1.32 -4.38
N ALA A 56 10.54 -0.61 -4.16
CA ALA A 56 9.25 -1.22 -3.87
C ALA A 56 8.80 -2.15 -5.03
N LYS A 57 8.99 -1.70 -6.27
CA LYS A 57 8.65 -2.50 -7.45
C LYS A 57 9.58 -3.68 -7.65
N GLN A 58 10.88 -3.53 -7.41
CA GLN A 58 11.85 -4.63 -7.45
C GLN A 58 11.49 -5.71 -6.42
N LEU A 59 11.09 -5.33 -5.21
CA LEU A 59 10.62 -6.28 -4.19
C LEU A 59 9.35 -7.00 -4.65
N LYS A 60 8.35 -6.27 -5.15
CA LYS A 60 7.12 -6.90 -5.66
C LYS A 60 7.42 -7.87 -6.80
N MET A 61 8.28 -7.49 -7.73
CA MET A 61 8.72 -8.39 -8.80
C MET A 61 9.48 -9.59 -8.25
N ALA A 62 10.28 -9.46 -7.18
CA ALA A 62 10.97 -10.61 -6.58
C ALA A 62 10.00 -11.60 -5.92
N PHE A 63 8.90 -11.10 -5.36
CA PHE A 63 7.82 -11.93 -4.81
C PHE A 63 6.99 -12.59 -5.92
N ASP A 64 6.63 -11.83 -6.97
CA ASP A 64 5.74 -12.31 -8.03
C ASP A 64 6.46 -13.15 -9.10
N ASN A 65 7.76 -12.96 -9.29
CA ASN A 65 8.53 -13.57 -10.36
C ASN A 65 9.24 -14.83 -9.86
N ASP A 66 8.47 -15.91 -9.76
CA ASP A 66 9.00 -17.24 -9.52
C ASP A 66 8.42 -18.27 -10.50
N ASN A 67 9.37 -18.93 -11.20
CA ASN A 67 9.27 -20.15 -12.02
C ASN A 67 8.04 -20.27 -12.95
N TYR A 68 8.03 -21.28 -13.82
CA TYR A 68 6.93 -21.42 -14.79
C TYR A 68 5.54 -21.60 -14.12
N PHE A 69 5.52 -21.93 -12.83
CA PHE A 69 4.30 -22.25 -12.09
C PHE A 69 3.81 -21.13 -11.15
N GLY A 70 4.60 -20.09 -10.89
CA GLY A 70 4.20 -18.99 -9.99
C GLY A 70 4.27 -19.33 -8.51
N TRP A 71 5.16 -20.25 -8.10
CA TRP A 71 5.31 -20.69 -6.71
C TRP A 71 6.67 -20.33 -6.16
N GLY A 72 6.70 -19.53 -5.08
CA GLY A 72 7.90 -19.18 -4.30
C GLY A 72 8.35 -17.73 -4.52
N THR A 73 9.50 -17.37 -3.97
CA THR A 73 10.07 -16.02 -4.00
C THR A 73 11.53 -16.04 -4.43
N ASN A 74 11.93 -15.09 -5.27
CA ASN A 74 13.33 -14.92 -5.64
C ASN A 74 14.13 -14.23 -4.53
N TRP A 75 14.49 -15.00 -3.50
CA TRP A 75 15.22 -14.53 -2.33
C TRP A 75 16.48 -13.72 -2.66
N LYS A 76 17.25 -14.13 -3.67
CA LYS A 76 18.48 -13.42 -4.05
C LYS A 76 18.22 -12.01 -4.54
N VAL A 77 17.12 -11.80 -5.25
CA VAL A 77 16.70 -10.45 -5.64
C VAL A 77 16.25 -9.65 -4.42
N VAL A 78 15.42 -10.23 -3.53
CA VAL A 78 14.99 -9.58 -2.29
C VAL A 78 16.20 -9.12 -1.47
N GLN A 79 17.16 -10.01 -1.22
CA GLN A 79 18.39 -9.71 -0.50
C GLN A 79 19.16 -8.57 -1.16
N SER A 80 19.38 -8.62 -2.48
CA SER A 80 20.11 -7.57 -3.21
C SER A 80 19.45 -6.20 -3.13
N VAL A 81 18.11 -6.15 -3.13
CA VAL A 81 17.37 -4.88 -2.98
C VAL A 81 17.56 -4.31 -1.58
N PHE A 82 17.51 -5.16 -0.55
CA PHE A 82 17.77 -4.74 0.83
C PHE A 82 19.20 -4.25 1.03
N GLU A 83 20.19 -4.88 0.38
CA GLU A 83 21.57 -4.40 0.37
C GLU A 83 21.67 -3.01 -0.29
N ALA A 84 21.00 -2.81 -1.42
CA ALA A 84 21.00 -1.55 -2.19
C ALA A 84 20.26 -0.39 -1.49
N ILE A 85 19.30 -0.66 -0.60
CA ILE A 85 18.63 0.40 0.17
C ILE A 85 19.65 1.10 1.08
N PRO A 86 19.90 2.42 0.94
CA PRO A 86 21.04 3.07 1.59
C PRO A 86 20.89 3.28 3.10
N SER A 87 19.66 3.35 3.63
CA SER A 87 19.41 3.67 5.05
C SER A 87 18.06 3.17 5.55
N LYS A 88 17.89 3.13 6.88
CA LYS A 88 16.58 2.82 7.49
C LYS A 88 15.52 3.85 7.11
N ALA A 89 15.93 5.11 7.03
CA ALA A 89 15.05 6.18 6.57
C ALA A 89 14.58 5.95 5.13
N MET A 90 15.46 5.50 4.23
CA MET A 90 15.06 5.12 2.87
C MET A 90 14.13 3.92 2.88
N TYR A 91 14.39 2.89 3.68
CA TYR A 91 13.50 1.74 3.82
C TYR A 91 12.07 2.16 4.23
N SER A 92 11.91 3.08 5.18
CA SER A 92 10.60 3.62 5.53
C SER A 92 9.91 4.36 4.37
N LYS A 93 10.67 4.95 3.44
CA LYS A 93 10.11 5.49 2.19
C LYS A 93 9.67 4.37 1.25
N VAL A 94 10.47 3.30 1.11
CA VAL A 94 10.14 2.13 0.30
C VAL A 94 8.83 1.49 0.79
N GLN A 95 8.68 1.24 2.10
CA GLN A 95 7.46 0.69 2.68
C GLN A 95 6.21 1.54 2.35
N ARG A 96 6.35 2.87 2.37
CA ARG A 96 5.27 3.78 2.02
C ARG A 96 4.93 3.74 0.53
N GLU A 97 5.93 3.73 -0.34
CA GLU A 97 5.66 3.62 -1.79
C GLU A 97 5.08 2.26 -2.15
N TYR A 98 5.52 1.18 -1.49
CA TYR A 98 4.93 -0.15 -1.64
C TYR A 98 3.44 -0.15 -1.27
N MET A 99 3.08 0.44 -0.12
CA MET A 99 1.67 0.61 0.28
C MET A 99 0.90 1.51 -0.70
N ASN A 100 1.51 2.56 -1.24
CA ASN A 100 0.87 3.44 -2.21
C ASN A 100 0.52 2.71 -3.51
N ILE A 101 1.44 1.89 -4.02
CA ILE A 101 1.30 1.18 -5.29
C ILE A 101 0.38 -0.03 -5.13
N TYR A 102 0.64 -0.88 -4.15
CA TYR A 102 0.00 -2.20 -4.02
C TYR A 102 -1.14 -2.25 -3.00
N GLY A 103 -1.28 -1.23 -2.15
CA GLY A 103 -2.31 -1.21 -1.12
C GLY A 103 -2.13 -2.24 -0.01
N LYS A 104 -0.98 -2.93 0.05
CA LYS A 104 -0.58 -3.91 1.08
C LYS A 104 0.68 -3.43 1.79
N SER A 105 0.86 -3.88 3.03
CA SER A 105 2.10 -3.63 3.79
C SER A 105 3.24 -4.45 3.22
N LEU A 106 4.40 -3.82 2.99
CA LEU A 106 5.61 -4.54 2.58
C LEU A 106 6.01 -5.61 3.61
N ASN A 107 5.86 -5.33 4.90
CA ASN A 107 6.18 -6.32 5.94
C ASN A 107 5.26 -7.53 5.88
N ALA A 108 3.98 -7.34 5.52
CA ALA A 108 3.05 -8.45 5.40
C ALA A 108 3.43 -9.36 4.22
N ASP A 109 3.81 -8.79 3.09
CA ASP A 109 4.33 -9.59 1.97
C ASP A 109 5.66 -10.26 2.34
N LEU A 110 6.59 -9.58 3.02
CA LEU A 110 7.83 -10.22 3.47
C LEU A 110 7.60 -11.40 4.42
N GLU A 111 6.60 -11.33 5.29
CA GLU A 111 6.23 -12.42 6.20
C GLU A 111 5.54 -13.58 5.47
N ASP A 112 4.74 -13.30 4.44
CA ASP A 112 4.06 -14.31 3.63
C ASP A 112 5.04 -15.04 2.68
N GLU A 113 6.02 -14.31 2.15
CA GLU A 113 6.89 -14.75 1.06
C GLU A 113 8.20 -15.39 1.51
N LEU A 114 8.70 -15.05 2.71
CA LEU A 114 10.02 -15.47 3.17
C LEU A 114 9.96 -16.49 4.29
N SER A 115 10.95 -17.38 4.32
CA SER A 115 11.21 -18.19 5.51
C SER A 115 11.68 -17.32 6.69
N SER A 116 11.55 -17.84 7.91
CA SER A 116 12.03 -17.14 9.11
C SER A 116 13.53 -16.84 9.08
N GLU A 117 14.34 -17.68 8.42
CA GLU A 117 15.79 -17.46 8.28
C GLU A 117 16.08 -16.27 7.36
N GLU A 118 15.42 -16.23 6.21
CA GLU A 118 15.52 -15.14 5.23
C GLU A 118 15.02 -13.81 5.82
N TYR A 119 13.88 -13.83 6.51
CA TYR A 119 13.35 -12.64 7.17
C TYR A 119 14.33 -12.09 8.24
N ASN A 120 14.94 -12.98 9.04
CA ASN A 120 15.94 -12.57 10.02
C ASN A 120 17.20 -11.99 9.37
N GLU A 121 17.60 -12.49 8.20
CA GLU A 121 18.71 -11.91 7.44
C GLU A 121 18.40 -10.49 6.97
N LEU A 122 17.17 -10.23 6.49
CA LEU A 122 16.76 -8.87 6.14
C LEU A 122 16.79 -7.92 7.34
N ILE A 123 16.38 -8.39 8.52
CA ILE A 123 16.50 -7.62 9.76
C ILE A 123 17.98 -7.29 10.04
N ARG A 124 18.91 -8.24 9.88
CA ARG A 124 20.35 -7.99 10.06
C ARG A 124 20.85 -6.93 9.09
N ILE A 125 20.53 -7.04 7.81
CA ILE A 125 20.90 -6.07 6.77
C ILE A 125 20.36 -4.68 7.09
N LEU A 126 19.08 -4.56 7.47
CA LEU A 126 18.49 -3.28 7.85
C LEU A 126 19.12 -2.70 9.11
N ASN A 127 19.40 -3.52 10.11
CA ASN A 127 19.98 -3.07 11.39
C ASN A 127 21.41 -2.55 11.24
N ALA A 128 22.17 -3.09 10.28
CA ALA A 128 23.51 -2.62 9.94
C ALA A 128 23.54 -1.25 9.24
N LYS A 129 22.38 -0.76 8.75
CA LYS A 129 22.27 0.56 8.10
C LYS A 129 22.07 1.68 9.12
N ALA A 130 22.59 2.85 8.77
CA ALA A 130 22.36 4.10 9.49
C ALA A 130 20.89 4.55 9.43
#